data_AF-A0A3D4TTE0-F1
#
_entry.id   AF-A0A3D4TTE0-F1
#
_cell.length_a   1.000
_cell.length_b   1.000
_cell.length_c   1.000
_cell.angle_alpha   90.00
_cell.angle_beta   90.00
_cell.angle_gamma   90.00
#
_symmetry.space_group_name_H-M   'P 1'
#
loop_
_entity.id
_entity.type
_entity.pdbx_description
1 polymer ?
#
loop_
_entity_poly.entity_id
_entity_poly.type
_entity_poly.pdbx_seq_one_letter_code
_entity_poly.pdbx_strand_id
1 'polypeptide(L)'
;TEALRQQVFEQDRRNVNTDSDSEVLLNVFAYELEQQRQLSPEAAIRAVAGVHRRCKGGYAVVSVVLGLGLVAFRDPHGIRPLVLGKRSHAEGDEYIVASESAALDVLGFQRVRDVQPGEALVITARGE
;
A
#
# COMPACT_ATOMS: atom_id res chain seq x y z
N THR A 1 -13.49 0.44 -13.41
CA THR A 1 -13.81 -0.02 -12.03
C THR A 1 -14.89 -1.09 -12.02
N GLU A 2 -16.01 -0.92 -12.75
CA GLU A 2 -17.11 -1.90 -12.75
C GLU A 2 -16.70 -3.34 -13.09
N ALA A 3 -15.92 -3.53 -14.16
CA ALA A 3 -15.41 -4.86 -14.51
C ALA A 3 -14.55 -5.49 -13.40
N LEU A 4 -13.78 -4.68 -12.66
CA LEU A 4 -12.96 -5.16 -11.55
C LEU A 4 -13.83 -5.52 -10.32
N ARG A 5 -14.89 -4.75 -10.05
CA ARG A 5 -15.89 -5.08 -9.02
C ARG A 5 -16.54 -6.43 -9.31
N GLN A 6 -16.94 -6.68 -10.56
CA GLN A 6 -17.50 -7.96 -10.97
C GLN A 6 -16.50 -9.10 -10.76
N GLN A 7 -15.22 -8.91 -11.13
CA GLN A 7 -14.17 -9.90 -10.90
C GLN A 7 -13.98 -10.22 -9.40
N VAL A 8 -13.94 -9.20 -8.55
CA VAL A 8 -13.80 -9.38 -7.09
C VAL A 8 -15.00 -10.17 -6.52
N PHE A 9 -16.21 -9.93 -7.02
CA PHE A 9 -17.39 -10.66 -6.58
C PHE A 9 -17.40 -12.11 -7.09
N GLU A 10 -17.21 -12.33 -8.39
CA GLU A 10 -17.36 -13.64 -9.02
C GLU A 10 -16.17 -14.58 -8.77
N GLN A 11 -14.94 -14.06 -8.87
CA GLN A 11 -13.71 -14.86 -8.83
C GLN A 11 -13.16 -14.94 -7.41
N ASP A 12 -13.09 -13.81 -6.72
CA ASP A 12 -12.52 -13.75 -5.36
C ASP A 12 -13.57 -14.07 -4.28
N ARG A 13 -14.86 -14.13 -4.65
CA ARG A 13 -16.01 -14.37 -3.76
C ARG A 13 -16.07 -13.37 -2.60
N ARG A 14 -15.74 -12.10 -2.88
CA ARG A 14 -15.72 -11.01 -1.91
C ARG A 14 -16.80 -9.99 -2.26
N ASN A 15 -17.64 -9.66 -1.28
CA ASN A 15 -18.65 -8.61 -1.43
C ASN A 15 -18.01 -7.23 -1.27
N VAL A 16 -18.40 -6.30 -2.13
CA VAL A 16 -18.04 -4.88 -2.03
C VAL A 16 -19.31 -4.12 -1.68
N ASN A 17 -19.33 -3.47 -0.51
CA ASN A 17 -20.54 -2.93 0.09
C ASN A 17 -20.79 -1.45 -0.27
N THR A 18 -19.80 -0.77 -0.82
CA THR A 18 -19.87 0.64 -1.19
C THR A 18 -19.54 0.85 -2.67
N ASP A 19 -19.84 2.04 -3.18
CA ASP A 19 -19.44 2.48 -4.52
C ASP A 19 -17.98 2.96 -4.59
N SER A 20 -17.24 2.91 -3.48
CA SER A 20 -15.84 3.34 -3.43
C SER A 20 -14.92 2.36 -4.18
N ASP A 21 -14.12 2.90 -5.09
CA ASP A 21 -13.03 2.19 -5.75
C ASP A 21 -11.90 1.79 -4.78
N SER A 22 -11.71 2.54 -3.69
CA SER A 22 -10.81 2.17 -2.60
C SER A 22 -11.18 0.84 -1.94
N GLU A 23 -12.48 0.55 -1.78
CA GLU A 23 -12.93 -0.74 -1.21
C GLU A 23 -12.64 -1.90 -2.18
N VAL A 24 -12.82 -1.68 -3.48
CA VAL A 24 -12.46 -2.65 -4.52
C VAL A 24 -10.95 -2.91 -4.49
N LEU A 25 -10.13 -1.85 -4.43
CA LEU A 25 -8.67 -1.96 -4.36
C LEU A 25 -8.23 -2.72 -3.11
N LEU A 26 -8.81 -2.40 -1.95
CA LEU A 26 -8.55 -3.10 -0.69
C LEU A 26 -8.84 -4.60 -0.82
N ASN A 27 -9.98 -4.98 -1.41
CA ASN A 27 -10.34 -6.38 -1.60
C ASN A 27 -9.39 -7.11 -2.55
N VAL A 28 -8.95 -6.46 -3.64
CA VAL A 28 -7.94 -7.03 -4.54
C VAL A 28 -6.62 -7.26 -3.78
N PHE A 29 -6.13 -6.27 -3.04
CA PHE A 29 -4.90 -6.43 -2.25
C PHE A 29 -5.02 -7.56 -1.22
N ALA A 30 -6.13 -7.61 -0.49
CA ALA A 30 -6.38 -8.65 0.50
C ALA A 30 -6.44 -10.05 -0.12
N TYR A 31 -7.05 -10.20 -1.30
CA TYR A 31 -7.06 -11.46 -2.03
C TYR A 31 -5.65 -11.86 -2.51
N GLU A 32 -4.91 -10.96 -3.14
CA GLU A 32 -3.55 -11.24 -3.62
C GLU A 32 -2.59 -11.61 -2.48
N LEU A 33 -2.79 -11.04 -1.29
CA LEU A 33 -2.05 -11.37 -0.08
C LEU A 33 -2.42 -12.75 0.46
N GLU A 34 -3.71 -13.08 0.49
CA GLU A 34 -4.21 -14.41 0.87
C GLU A 34 -3.61 -15.52 -0.03
N GLN A 35 -3.49 -15.26 -1.34
CA GLN A 35 -2.86 -16.20 -2.28
C GLN A 35 -1.38 -16.48 -1.97
N GLN A 36 -0.68 -15.63 -1.23
CA GLN A 36 0.72 -15.86 -0.86
C GLN A 36 0.88 -16.97 0.19
N ARG A 37 -0.18 -17.33 0.92
CA ARG A 37 -0.20 -18.37 1.97
C ARG A 37 0.82 -18.19 3.10
N GLN A 38 1.47 -17.03 3.17
CA GLN A 38 2.40 -16.65 4.23
C GLN A 38 2.32 -15.13 4.44
N LEU A 39 2.62 -14.69 5.66
CA LEU A 39 2.68 -13.28 5.99
C LEU A 39 4.15 -12.87 6.18
N SER A 40 4.67 -12.10 5.23
CA SER A 40 6.06 -11.62 5.20
C SER A 40 6.15 -10.36 4.34
N PRO A 41 7.17 -9.51 4.50
CA PRO A 41 7.38 -8.36 3.63
C PRO A 41 7.42 -8.74 2.15
N GLU A 42 8.12 -9.83 1.80
CA GLU A 42 8.25 -10.28 0.42
C GLU A 42 6.91 -10.77 -0.14
N ALA A 43 6.09 -11.41 0.69
CA ALA A 43 4.73 -11.79 0.30
C ALA A 43 3.86 -10.57 0.03
N ALA A 44 3.92 -9.54 0.88
CA ALA A 44 3.17 -8.31 0.66
C ALA A 44 3.61 -7.60 -0.63
N ILE A 45 4.91 -7.53 -0.92
CA ILE A 45 5.42 -6.97 -2.18
C ILE A 45 4.92 -7.78 -3.39
N ARG A 46 4.94 -9.12 -3.33
CA ARG A 46 4.36 -9.98 -4.39
C ARG A 46 2.86 -9.77 -4.56
N ALA A 47 2.13 -9.58 -3.47
CA ALA A 47 0.70 -9.27 -3.51
C ALA A 47 0.43 -7.92 -4.19
N VAL A 48 1.23 -6.89 -3.89
CA VAL A 48 1.15 -5.58 -4.58
C VAL A 48 1.42 -5.72 -6.08
N ALA A 49 2.35 -6.59 -6.50
CA ALA A 49 2.54 -6.86 -7.93
C ALA A 49 1.26 -7.45 -8.58
N GLY A 50 0.48 -8.24 -7.84
CA GLY A 50 -0.87 -8.68 -8.24
C GLY A 50 -1.86 -7.54 -8.38
N VAL A 51 -1.88 -6.63 -7.42
CA VAL A 51 -2.68 -5.39 -7.48
C VAL A 51 -2.34 -4.60 -8.74
N HIS A 52 -1.07 -4.38 -9.05
CA HIS A 52 -0.65 -3.64 -10.27
C HIS A 52 -1.10 -4.31 -11.59
N ARG A 53 -1.19 -5.65 -11.61
CA ARG A 53 -1.72 -6.36 -12.78
C ARG A 53 -3.21 -6.11 -12.97
N ARG A 54 -3.99 -6.11 -11.89
CA ARG A 54 -5.46 -6.06 -11.91
C ARG A 54 -6.04 -4.63 -11.89
N CYS A 55 -5.51 -3.77 -11.03
CA CYS A 55 -5.97 -2.40 -10.84
C CYS A 55 -5.32 -1.46 -11.85
N LYS A 56 -6.14 -0.80 -12.68
CA LYS A 56 -5.70 0.21 -13.67
C LYS A 56 -6.23 1.58 -13.28
N GLY A 57 -5.33 2.58 -13.28
CA GLY A 57 -5.61 3.94 -12.84
C GLY A 57 -4.45 4.51 -12.00
N GLY A 58 -4.65 5.70 -11.43
CA GLY A 58 -3.70 6.33 -10.52
C GLY A 58 -4.10 6.13 -9.06
N TYR A 59 -3.18 5.66 -8.22
CA TYR A 59 -3.39 5.41 -6.81
C TYR A 59 -2.09 5.53 -6.01
N ALA A 60 -2.23 6.06 -4.80
CA ALA A 60 -1.20 6.04 -3.77
C ALA A 60 -1.87 5.47 -2.52
N VAL A 61 -1.39 4.33 -2.06
CA VAL A 61 -2.08 3.53 -1.04
C VAL A 61 -1.19 3.39 0.17
N VAL A 62 -1.79 3.54 1.34
CA VAL A 62 -1.24 3.12 2.64
C VAL A 62 -2.24 2.18 3.28
N SER A 63 -1.76 1.04 3.78
CA SER A 63 -2.56 0.01 4.43
C SER A 63 -1.81 -0.54 5.64
N VAL A 64 -2.55 -1.08 6.61
CA VAL A 64 -1.99 -1.76 7.77
C VAL A 64 -2.44 -3.20 7.74
N VAL A 65 -1.48 -4.11 7.86
CA VAL A 65 -1.74 -5.55 7.90
C VAL A 65 -1.33 -6.08 9.26
N LEU A 66 -2.29 -6.59 10.02
CA LEU A 66 -2.06 -7.16 11.35
C LEU A 66 -1.04 -8.30 11.29
N GLY A 67 -0.05 -8.28 12.19
CA GLY A 67 1.04 -9.26 12.22
C GLY A 67 2.18 -8.99 11.23
N LEU A 68 2.06 -7.97 10.36
CA LEU A 68 3.12 -7.53 9.46
C LEU A 68 3.57 -6.11 9.78
N GLY A 69 2.68 -5.13 9.60
CA GLY A 69 2.99 -3.71 9.72
C GLY A 69 2.32 -2.87 8.65
N LEU A 70 2.95 -1.74 8.30
CA LEU A 70 2.47 -0.81 7.29
C LEU A 70 2.93 -1.27 5.90
N VAL A 71 2.02 -1.22 4.92
CA VAL A 71 2.32 -1.44 3.51
C VAL A 71 1.89 -0.20 2.74
N ALA A 72 2.82 0.40 1.99
CA ALA A 72 2.53 1.54 1.14
C ALA A 72 2.97 1.26 -0.29
N PHE A 73 2.19 1.67 -1.28
CA PHE A 73 2.56 1.48 -2.68
C PHE A 73 1.96 2.53 -3.60
N ARG A 74 2.65 2.76 -4.71
CA ARG A 74 2.29 3.76 -5.72
C ARG A 74 1.95 3.07 -7.04
N ASP A 75 1.01 3.64 -7.80
CA ASP A 75 0.66 3.10 -9.10
C ASP A 75 1.87 3.00 -10.05
N PRO A 76 1.87 2.04 -11.00
CA PRO A 76 3.01 1.80 -11.89
C PRO A 76 3.43 2.99 -12.77
N HIS A 77 2.56 3.98 -12.91
CA HIS A 77 2.80 5.16 -13.73
C HIS A 77 3.16 6.40 -12.89
N GLY A 78 3.16 6.29 -11.56
CA GLY A 78 3.48 7.38 -10.66
C GLY A 78 2.47 8.54 -10.71
N ILE A 79 1.21 8.27 -11.05
CA ILE A 79 0.18 9.31 -11.26
C ILE A 79 -0.14 10.07 -9.97
N ARG A 80 -0.31 9.35 -8.85
CA ARG A 80 -0.61 9.96 -7.55
C ARG A 80 0.67 10.15 -6.73
N PRO A 81 0.85 11.27 -6.01
CA PRO A 81 2.06 11.51 -5.22
C PRO A 81 2.08 10.66 -3.95
N LEU A 82 3.27 10.24 -3.54
CA LEU A 82 3.53 9.52 -2.28
C LEU A 82 4.99 9.73 -1.89
N VAL A 83 5.24 10.23 -0.69
CA VAL A 83 6.56 10.54 -0.15
C VAL A 83 6.84 9.74 1.12
N LEU A 84 8.08 9.27 1.26
CA LEU A 84 8.59 8.58 2.45
C LEU A 84 9.40 9.56 3.31
N GLY A 85 9.10 9.59 4.60
CA GLY A 85 9.85 10.30 5.62
C GLY A 85 10.38 9.34 6.69
N LYS A 86 11.42 9.77 7.39
CA LYS A 86 12.07 9.03 8.47
C LYS A 86 12.43 9.96 9.63
N ARG A 87 12.38 9.45 10.85
CA ARG A 87 12.90 10.11 12.04
C ARG A 87 13.67 9.09 12.87
N SER A 88 14.94 9.36 13.13
CA SER A 88 15.81 8.49 13.91
C SER A 88 15.89 8.96 15.36
N HIS A 89 15.77 8.03 16.30
CA HIS A 89 15.95 8.25 17.73
C HIS A 89 16.83 7.17 18.34
N ALA A 90 17.18 7.31 19.62
CA ALA A 90 18.01 6.34 20.33
C ALA A 90 17.37 4.93 20.43
N GLU A 91 16.04 4.85 20.38
CA GLU A 91 15.27 3.61 20.52
C GLU A 91 14.97 2.93 19.17
N GLY A 92 15.22 3.60 18.05
CA GLY A 92 14.97 3.06 16.72
C GLY A 92 14.58 4.13 15.70
N ASP A 93 14.25 3.65 14.51
CA ASP A 93 13.79 4.47 13.39
C ASP A 93 12.26 4.44 13.28
N GLU A 94 11.68 5.62 13.12
CA GLU A 94 10.27 5.80 12.79
C GLU A 94 10.13 6.19 11.32
N TYR A 95 9.10 5.67 10.66
CA TYR A 95 8.83 5.95 9.25
C TYR A 95 7.43 6.50 9.07
N ILE A 96 7.27 7.41 8.11
CA ILE A 96 5.99 8.00 7.74
C ILE A 96 5.85 8.01 6.22
N VAL A 97 4.64 7.81 5.72
CA VAL A 97 4.30 8.03 4.31
C VAL A 97 3.15 9.03 4.22
N ALA A 98 3.20 9.92 3.23
CA ALA A 98 2.16 10.93 3.02
C ALA A 98 2.03 11.29 1.53
N SER A 99 0.92 11.92 1.15
CA SER A 99 0.73 12.44 -0.21
C SER A 99 1.67 13.62 -0.51
N GLU A 100 2.06 14.39 0.51
CA GLU A 100 2.85 15.63 0.37
C GLU A 100 3.88 15.75 1.50
N SER A 101 5.04 16.35 1.21
CA SER A 101 6.12 16.53 2.20
C SER A 101 5.76 17.50 3.32
N ALA A 102 4.79 18.40 3.11
CA ALA A 102 4.34 19.32 4.15
C ALA A 102 3.86 18.59 5.43
N ALA A 103 3.28 17.39 5.28
CA ALA A 103 2.89 16.57 6.43
C ALA A 103 4.10 16.05 7.23
N LEU A 104 5.22 15.77 6.56
CA LEU A 104 6.47 15.32 7.18
C LEU A 104 7.08 16.47 7.98
N ASP A 105 7.11 17.67 7.39
CA ASP A 105 7.68 18.87 8.01
C ASP A 105 6.94 19.23 9.30
N VAL A 106 5.60 19.23 9.27
CA VAL A 106 4.75 19.54 10.43
C VAL A 106 4.98 18.55 11.59
N LEU A 107 5.28 17.29 11.28
CA LEU A 107 5.50 16.23 12.27
C LEU A 107 6.98 16.02 12.63
N GLY A 108 7.89 16.83 12.07
CA GLY A 108 9.33 16.76 12.34
C GLY A 108 10.02 15.51 11.77
N PHE A 109 9.52 14.96 10.67
CA PHE A 109 10.17 13.88 9.94
C PHE A 109 11.08 14.43 8.84
N GLN A 110 12.26 13.83 8.66
CA GLN A 110 13.11 14.15 7.53
C GLN A 110 12.59 13.47 6.28
N ARG A 111 12.45 14.22 5.18
CA ARG A 111 12.12 13.65 3.87
C ARG A 111 13.26 12.74 3.41
N VAL A 112 12.92 11.49 3.09
CA VAL A 112 13.87 10.52 2.53
C VAL A 112 13.87 10.64 1.01
N ARG A 113 12.72 10.37 0.38
CA ARG A 113 12.52 10.41 -1.08
C ARG A 113 11.04 10.22 -1.44
N ASP A 114 10.72 10.46 -2.69
CA ASP A 114 9.44 10.01 -3.27
C ASP A 114 9.44 8.48 -3.44
N VAL A 115 8.26 7.89 -3.25
CA VAL A 115 8.01 6.48 -3.58
C VAL A 115 7.95 6.37 -5.11
N GLN A 116 8.75 5.47 -5.67
CA GLN A 116 8.91 5.33 -7.11
C GLN A 116 7.65 4.73 -7.76
N PRO A 117 7.41 4.97 -9.06
CA PRO A 117 6.31 4.34 -9.79
C PRO A 117 6.34 2.81 -9.64
N GLY A 118 5.23 2.22 -9.18
CA GLY A 118 5.09 0.77 -8.96
C GLY A 118 5.87 0.22 -7.76
N GLU A 119 6.51 1.07 -6.95
CA GLU A 119 7.21 0.64 -5.75
C GLU A 119 6.24 0.27 -4.63
N ALA A 120 6.58 -0.80 -3.91
CA ALA A 120 5.95 -1.21 -2.67
C ALA A 120 6.95 -1.10 -1.51
N LEU A 121 6.51 -0.48 -0.42
CA LEU A 121 7.22 -0.36 0.84
C LEU A 121 6.49 -1.21 1.87
N VAL A 122 7.25 -1.90 2.71
CA VAL A 122 6.75 -2.56 3.91
C VAL A 122 7.58 -2.05 5.08
N ILE A 123 6.90 -1.56 6.11
CA ILE A 123 7.53 -1.15 7.36
C ILE A 123 6.95 -2.07 8.42
N THR A 124 7.77 -2.98 8.94
CA THR A 124 7.32 -3.97 9.91
C THR A 124 7.00 -3.32 11.25
N ALA A 125 6.28 -4.05 12.11
CA ALA A 125 6.03 -3.60 13.49
C ALA A 125 7.31 -3.35 14.32
N ARG A 126 8.49 -3.76 13.83
CA ARG A 126 9.80 -3.52 14.46
C ARG A 126 10.50 -2.26 13.94
N GLY A 127 9.93 -1.57 12.95
CA GLY A 127 10.58 -0.42 12.31
C GLY A 127 11.64 -0.79 11.27
N GLU A 128 11.52 -1.98 10.67
CA GLU A 128 12.37 -2.48 9.57
C GLU A 128 11.66 -2.36 8.22
#